data_AF-A0A2V8LLW3-F1
#
_entry.id   AF-A0A2V8LLW3-F1
#
_cell.length_a   1.000
_cell.length_b   1.000
_cell.length_c   1.000
_cell.angle_alpha   90.00
_cell.angle_beta   90.00
_cell.angle_gamma   90.00
#
_symmetry.space_group_name_H-M   'P 1'
#
loop_
_entity.id
_entity.type
_entity.pdbx_description
1 polymer ?
#
loop_
_entity_poly.entity_id
_entity_poly.type
_entity_poly.pdbx_seq_one_letter_code
_entity_poly.pdbx_strand_id
1 'polypeptide(L)'
;MKKASTKKNSDVLRPEYDLSKLKGGVRGKYYRRATAGTNLVLIDPELAEVFPDTESVNHALRLLVDAAESASRRGKATHKQIKRSA
;
A
#
# COMPACT_ATOMS: atom_id res chain seq x y z
N MET A 1 45.28 -5.95 27.52
CA MET A 1 44.52 -4.85 28.18
C MET A 1 43.04 -5.18 28.07
N LYS A 2 42.29 -5.22 29.19
CA LYS A 2 40.85 -5.56 29.23
C LYS A 2 40.06 -4.50 28.45
N LYS A 3 39.24 -4.91 27.48
CA LYS A 3 38.22 -4.02 26.89
C LYS A 3 37.17 -3.73 27.97
N ALA A 4 37.11 -2.48 28.41
CA ALA A 4 36.06 -2.02 29.29
C ALA A 4 34.72 -2.12 28.56
N SER A 5 33.81 -2.94 29.07
CA SER A 5 32.43 -2.96 28.63
C SER A 5 31.77 -1.66 29.08
N THR A 6 31.58 -0.71 28.16
CA THR A 6 30.76 0.48 28.42
C THR A 6 29.30 0.03 28.54
N LYS A 7 28.90 -0.39 29.74
CA LYS A 7 27.49 -0.40 30.14
C LYS A 7 27.22 0.90 30.87
N LYS A 8 26.31 1.74 30.35
CA LYS A 8 25.13 2.25 31.08
C LYS A 8 24.36 3.31 30.28
N ASN A 9 23.16 2.91 29.89
CA ASN A 9 21.89 3.61 30.10
C ASN A 9 21.67 4.97 29.41
N SER A 10 21.36 4.95 28.12
CA SER A 10 20.43 5.93 27.53
C SER A 10 19.02 5.34 27.38
N ASP A 11 18.67 4.39 28.25
CA ASP A 11 17.36 3.73 28.31
C ASP A 11 16.42 4.49 29.26
N VAL A 12 16.45 5.81 29.19
CA VAL A 12 15.58 6.68 30.00
C VAL A 12 14.51 7.20 29.06
N LEU A 13 13.27 6.79 29.32
CA LEU A 13 12.09 7.35 28.68
C LEU A 13 12.08 8.86 28.91
N ARG A 14 11.67 9.62 27.89
CA ARG A 14 11.53 11.07 28.04
C ARG A 14 10.55 11.39 29.17
N PRO A 15 10.75 12.48 29.94
CA PRO A 15 9.87 12.83 31.07
C PRO A 15 8.38 12.94 30.72
N GLU A 16 8.06 13.24 29.45
CA GLU A 16 6.69 13.32 28.96
C GLU A 16 6.03 11.94 28.76
N TYR A 17 6.81 10.86 28.71
CA TYR A 17 6.32 9.49 28.53
C TYR A 17 6.11 8.79 29.87
N ASP A 18 4.85 8.54 30.19
CA ASP A 18 4.44 7.75 31.36
C ASP A 18 3.78 6.44 30.90
N LEU A 19 4.49 5.33 31.06
CA LEU A 19 4.00 4.00 30.67
C LEU A 19 2.80 3.53 31.52
N SER A 20 2.61 4.06 32.73
CA SER A 20 1.46 3.69 33.56
C SER A 20 0.12 4.19 32.98
N LYS A 21 0.19 5.21 32.11
CA LYS A 21 -0.97 5.73 31.36
C LYS A 21 -1.31 4.89 30.13
N LEU A 22 -0.40 4.07 29.63
CA LEU A 22 -0.62 3.15 28.50
C LEU A 22 -1.43 1.92 28.95
N LYS A 23 -2.74 2.09 29.10
CA LYS A 23 -3.68 1.00 29.40
C LYS A 23 -4.19 0.37 28.09
N GLY A 24 -4.34 -0.96 28.06
CA GLY A 24 -4.96 -1.68 26.93
C GLY A 24 -4.07 -1.87 25.69
N GLY A 25 -2.74 -1.88 25.86
CA GLY A 25 -1.81 -2.18 24.76
C GLY A 25 -1.94 -3.62 24.28
N VAL A 26 -2.33 -3.82 23.02
CA VAL A 26 -2.42 -5.15 22.38
C VAL A 26 -1.16 -5.38 21.53
N ARG A 27 -0.36 -6.39 21.87
CA ARG A 27 0.81 -6.78 21.09
C ARG A 27 0.39 -7.13 19.66
N GLY A 28 1.00 -6.47 18.68
CA GLY A 28 0.71 -6.74 17.27
C GLY A 28 -0.63 -6.22 16.76
N LYS A 29 -1.26 -5.24 17.43
CA LYS A 29 -2.56 -4.64 17.01
C LYS A 29 -2.64 -4.28 15.52
N TYR A 30 -1.53 -3.83 14.93
CA TYR A 30 -1.43 -3.49 13.50
C TYR A 30 -0.45 -4.37 12.73
N TYR A 31 0.05 -5.45 13.34
CA TYR A 31 1.08 -6.31 12.74
C TYR A 31 0.63 -6.82 11.37
N ARG A 32 -0.60 -7.34 11.27
CA ARG A 32 -1.15 -7.84 10.00
C ARG A 32 -1.22 -6.77 8.91
N ARG A 33 -1.56 -5.52 9.26
CA ARG A 33 -1.63 -4.41 8.30
C ARG A 33 -0.24 -3.96 7.86
N ALA A 34 0.72 -3.95 8.78
CA ALA A 34 2.11 -3.64 8.48
C ALA A 34 2.77 -4.72 7.61
N THR A 35 2.51 -6.01 7.91
CA THR A 35 3.03 -7.14 7.12
C THR A 35 2.31 -7.34 5.79
N ALA A 36 1.07 -6.89 5.67
CA ALA A 36 0.36 -6.91 4.39
C ALA A 36 1.08 -6.08 3.32
N GLY A 37 1.96 -5.16 3.75
CA GLY A 37 2.68 -4.27 2.86
C GLY A 37 1.75 -3.25 2.20
N THR A 38 2.26 -2.08 1.94
CA THR A 38 1.73 -1.21 0.89
C THR A 38 2.57 -1.46 -0.34
N ASN A 39 1.95 -1.86 -1.44
CA ASN A 39 2.64 -1.95 -2.73
C ASN A 39 2.97 -0.53 -3.20
N LEU A 40 4.16 -0.05 -2.86
CA LEU A 40 4.66 1.23 -3.34
C LEU A 40 5.29 1.00 -4.71
N VAL A 41 4.76 1.69 -5.71
CA VAL A 41 5.26 1.66 -7.08
C VAL A 41 5.80 3.05 -7.40
N LEU A 42 7.04 3.11 -7.86
CA LEU A 42 7.61 4.36 -8.36
C LEU A 42 6.98 4.68 -9.71
N ILE A 43 6.44 5.89 -9.83
CA ILE A 43 5.91 6.43 -11.08
C ILE A 43 7.01 7.28 -11.72
N ASP A 44 7.08 7.27 -13.05
CA ASP A 44 8.02 8.10 -13.79
C ASP A 44 7.85 9.60 -13.46
N PRO A 45 8.94 10.37 -13.36
CA PRO A 45 8.90 11.75 -12.91
C PRO A 45 8.04 12.66 -13.81
N GLU A 46 8.02 12.41 -15.11
CA GLU A 46 7.17 13.14 -16.06
C GLU A 46 5.67 12.97 -15.78
N LEU A 47 5.27 11.80 -15.27
CA LEU A 47 3.88 11.53 -14.90
C LEU A 47 3.53 12.10 -13.53
N ALA A 48 4.52 12.34 -12.67
CA ALA A 48 4.31 12.97 -11.36
C ALA A 48 3.82 14.42 -11.49
N GLU A 49 4.18 15.12 -12.57
CA GLU A 49 3.66 16.46 -12.88
C GLU A 49 2.18 16.43 -13.27
N VAL A 50 1.73 15.33 -13.88
CA VAL A 50 0.34 15.15 -14.33
C VAL A 50 -0.56 14.66 -13.19
N PHE A 51 -0.02 13.86 -12.27
CA PHE A 51 -0.74 13.27 -11.16
C PHE A 51 -0.23 13.81 -9.81
N PRO A 52 -0.83 14.89 -9.27
CA PRO A 52 -0.34 15.56 -8.07
C PRO A 52 -0.57 14.76 -6.78
N ASP A 53 -1.49 13.79 -6.77
CA ASP A 53 -1.83 13.01 -5.59
C ASP A 53 -2.23 11.55 -5.90
N THR A 54 -2.27 10.73 -4.85
CA THR A 54 -2.63 9.31 -4.93
C THR A 54 -4.08 9.06 -5.35
N GLU A 55 -5.00 10.00 -5.09
CA GLU A 55 -6.41 9.85 -5.49
C GLU A 55 -6.56 9.96 -7.00
N SER A 56 -5.88 10.93 -7.63
CA SER A 56 -5.85 11.17 -9.07
C SER A 56 -5.29 9.98 -9.85
N VAL A 57 -4.18 9.39 -9.38
CA VAL A 57 -3.59 8.16 -9.96
C VAL A 57 -4.58 7.01 -9.89
N ASN A 58 -5.13 6.74 -8.70
CA ASN A 58 -6.02 5.61 -8.50
C ASN A 58 -7.33 5.76 -9.28
N HIS A 59 -7.83 6.98 -9.44
CA HIS A 59 -9.00 7.25 -10.26
C HIS A 59 -8.73 6.93 -11.73
N ALA A 60 -7.61 7.41 -12.29
CA ALA A 60 -7.24 7.13 -13.68
C ALA A 60 -7.06 5.62 -13.94
N LEU A 61 -6.41 4.90 -13.02
CA LEU A 61 -6.23 3.44 -13.14
C LEU A 61 -7.57 2.69 -13.11
N ARG A 62 -8.54 3.12 -12.29
CA ARG A 62 -9.88 2.51 -12.27
C ARG A 62 -10.62 2.73 -13.60
N LEU A 63 -10.56 3.94 -14.15
CA LEU A 63 -11.14 4.23 -15.47
C LEU A 63 -10.54 3.36 -16.57
N LEU A 64 -9.23 3.13 -16.53
CA LEU A 64 -8.55 2.23 -17.48
C LEU A 64 -9.06 0.79 -17.36
N VAL A 65 -9.25 0.30 -16.14
CA VAL A 65 -9.82 -1.04 -15.89
C VAL A 65 -11.24 -1.13 -16.45
N ASP A 66 -12.11 -0.16 -16.17
CA ASP A 66 -13.48 -0.13 -16.67
C ASP A 66 -13.54 -0.10 -18.20
N ALA A 67 -12.69 0.71 -18.82
CA ALA A 67 -12.56 0.77 -20.27
C ALA A 67 -12.11 -0.57 -20.86
N ALA A 68 -11.07 -1.20 -20.29
CA ALA A 68 -10.57 -2.50 -20.70
C ALA A 68 -11.64 -3.60 -20.55
N GLU A 69 -12.37 -3.62 -19.44
CA GLU A 69 -13.48 -4.54 -19.24
C GLU A 69 -14.57 -4.37 -20.29
N SER A 70 -14.97 -3.13 -20.57
CA SER A 70 -16.01 -2.82 -21.57
C SER A 70 -15.60 -3.28 -22.98
N ALA A 71 -14.33 -3.09 -23.35
CA ALA A 71 -13.77 -3.54 -24.62
C ALA A 71 -13.75 -5.08 -24.70
N SER A 72 -13.32 -5.75 -23.62
CA SER A 72 -13.29 -7.22 -23.55
C SER A 72 -14.69 -7.86 -23.66
N ARG A 73 -15.71 -7.20 -23.10
CA ARG A 73 -17.11 -7.67 -23.17
C ARG A 73 -17.68 -7.57 -24.58
N ARG A 74 -17.34 -6.53 -25.34
CA ARG A 74 -17.73 -6.40 -26.76
C ARG A 74 -17.09 -7.47 -27.65
N GLY A 75 -15.82 -7.79 -27.44
CA GLY A 75 -15.13 -8.85 -28.21
C GLY A 75 -15.69 -10.26 -27.99
N LYS A 76 -16.27 -10.53 -26.81
CA LYS A 76 -16.90 -11.84 -26.50
C LYS A 76 -18.28 -12.01 -27.15
N ALA A 77 -19.02 -10.91 -27.37
CA ALA A 77 -20.35 -10.95 -27.97
C ALA A 77 -20.30 -11.32 -29.46
N THR A 78 -19.31 -10.81 -30.20
CA THR A 78 -19.15 -11.07 -31.64
C THR A 78 -18.71 -12.52 -31.91
N HIS A 79 -17.84 -13.08 -31.07
CA HIS A 79 -17.35 -14.45 -31.22
C HIS A 79 -18.43 -15.54 -30.95
N LYS A 80 -19.51 -15.22 -30.22
CA LYS A 80 -20.61 -16.16 -29.96
C LYS A 80 -21.61 -16.26 -31.12
N GLN A 81 -21.74 -15.22 -31.95
CA GLN A 81 -22.66 -15.25 -33.10
C GLN A 81 -22.09 -16.03 -34.29
N ILE A 82 -20.78 -15.94 -34.54
CA ILE A 82 -20.13 -16.67 -35.66
C ILE A 82 -20.22 -18.19 -35.47
N LYS A 83 -20.23 -18.69 -34.22
CA LYS A 83 -20.34 -20.12 -33.91
C LYS A 83 -21.77 -20.68 -33.94
N ARG A 84 -22.79 -19.84 -34.12
CA ARG A 84 -24.20 -20.27 -34.19
C ARG A 84 -24.74 -20.31 -35.62
N SER A 85 -23.96 -19.85 -36.59
CA SER A 85 -24.33 -19.77 -38.02
C SER A 85 -23.58 -20.79 -38.89
N ALA A 86 -22.98 -21.81 -38.29
CA ALA A 86 -22.38 -22.97 -38.95
C ALA A 86 -22.96 -24.24 -38.32
#